data_AF-Q7WZJ5-F1
#
_entry.id   AF-Q7WZJ5-F1
#
_cell.length_a   1.000
_cell.length_b   1.000
_cell.length_c   1.000
_cell.angle_alpha   90.00
_cell.angle_beta   90.00
_cell.angle_gamma   90.00
#
_symmetry.space_group_name_H-M   'P 1'
#
loop_
_entity.id
_entity.type
_entity.pdbx_description
1 polymer ?
#
loop_
_entity_poly.entity_id
_entity_poly.type
_entity_poly.pdbx_seq_one_letter_code
_entity_poly.pdbx_strand_id
1 'polypeptide(L)' 'MLCATCKPLHTKIETLITDKLYKAGNEIYLLGSVDKSQLEIFKDLKINVDGYSDLDLEDFLNLGVTDKDNVSVVY' A
#
# COMPACT_ATOMS: atom_id res chain seq x y z
N MET A 1 7.34 3.69 6.60
CA MET A 1 6.04 2.96 6.63
C MET A 1 5.88 1.87 7.68
N LEU A 2 6.60 0.73 7.65
CA LEU A 2 6.29 -0.41 8.53
C LEU A 2 6.35 -0.11 10.03
N CYS A 3 7.36 0.65 10.46
CA CYS A 3 7.48 1.14 11.84
C CYS A 3 6.34 2.10 12.22
N ALA A 4 5.90 2.95 11.28
CA ALA A 4 4.80 3.90 11.49
C ALA A 4 3.43 3.19 11.60
N THR A 5 3.29 2.02 10.97
CA THR A 5 2.13 1.12 11.16
C THR A 5 2.29 0.17 12.38
N CYS A 6 3.26 0.42 13.26
CA CYS A 6 3.54 -0.38 14.46
C CYS A 6 3.75 -1.89 14.19
N LYS A 7 4.25 -2.26 13.00
CA LYS A 7 4.56 -3.67 12.71
C LYS A 7 5.79 -4.11 13.52
N PRO A 8 5.74 -5.30 14.16
CA PRO A 8 6.93 -5.87 14.79
C PRO A 8 8.07 -6.07 13.78
N LEU A 9 9.32 -5.89 14.20
CA LEU A 9 10.51 -6.04 13.32
C LEU A 9 10.69 -7.46 12.75
N HIS A 10 10.12 -8.48 13.40
CA HIS A 10 10.14 -9.85 12.91
C HIS A 10 9.02 -10.14 11.89
N THR A 11 8.18 -9.14 11.57
CA THR A 11 7.12 -9.30 10.57
C THR A 11 7.77 -9.57 9.22
N LYS A 12 7.37 -10.68 8.60
CA LYS A 12 7.84 -11.02 7.26
C LYS A 12 7.27 -10.02 6.25
N ILE A 13 8.16 -9.41 5.49
CA ILE A 13 7.82 -8.53 4.38
C ILE A 13 7.89 -9.38 3.10
N GLU A 14 6.76 -9.50 2.42
CA GLU A 14 6.66 -10.14 1.12
C GLU A 14 6.80 -9.06 0.04
N THR A 15 7.81 -9.20 -0.82
CA THR A 15 7.95 -8.33 -2.00
C THR A 15 7.04 -8.85 -3.10
N LEU A 16 6.07 -8.04 -3.52
CA LEU A 16 5.17 -8.36 -4.63
C LEU A 16 5.71 -7.74 -5.93
N ILE A 17 6.13 -6.47 -5.86
CA ILE A 17 6.76 -5.74 -6.94
C ILE A 17 7.91 -4.93 -6.34
N THR A 18 9.13 -5.20 -6.80
CA THR A 18 10.34 -4.52 -6.33
C THR A 18 10.17 -3.01 -6.44
N ASP A 19 10.53 -2.30 -5.36
CA ASP A 19 10.50 -0.85 -5.18
C ASP A 19 9.12 -0.19 -5.29
N LYS A 20 8.04 -0.97 -5.34
CA LYS A 20 6.68 -0.44 -5.57
C LYS A 20 5.62 -1.00 -4.64
N LEU A 21 5.58 -2.32 -4.46
CA LEU A 21 4.48 -2.99 -3.78
C LEU A 21 4.97 -4.10 -2.86
N TYR A 22 4.63 -3.98 -1.60
CA TYR A 22 4.99 -4.94 -0.56
C TYR A 22 3.77 -5.32 0.26
N LYS A 23 3.83 -6.52 0.84
CA LYS A 23 2.80 -7.05 1.74
C LYS A 23 3.43 -7.42 3.06
N ALA A 24 2.80 -7.04 4.17
CA ALA A 24 3.22 -7.47 5.50
C ALA A 24 1.98 -7.86 6.32
N GLY A 25 1.81 -9.17 6.54
CA GLY A 25 0.60 -9.70 7.17
C GLY A 25 -0.64 -9.48 6.28
N ASN A 26 -1.63 -8.78 6.82
CA ASN A 26 -2.91 -8.48 6.15
C ASN A 26 -2.99 -7.05 5.61
N GLU A 27 -1.83 -6.42 5.36
CA GLU A 27 -1.72 -5.06 4.89
C GLU A 27 -0.78 -4.97 3.69
N ILE A 28 -1.11 -4.06 2.78
CA ILE A 28 -0.34 -3.71 1.59
C ILE A 28 0.35 -2.37 1.83
N TYR A 29 1.54 -2.23 1.27
CA TYR A 29 2.37 -1.04 1.35
C TYR A 29 2.76 -0.62 -0.07
N LEU A 30 2.34 0.58 -0.44
CA LEU A 30 2.53 1.16 -1.75
C LEU A 30 3.58 2.27 -1.68
N LEU A 31 4.69 2.08 -2.39
CA LEU A 31 5.82 3.02 -2.46
C LEU A 31 5.95 3.69 -3.84
N GLY A 32 5.11 3.32 -4.80
CA GLY A 32 5.12 3.93 -6.13
C GLY A 32 3.99 3.40 -7.01
N SER A 33 3.89 3.94 -8.23
CA SER A 33 2.79 3.65 -9.15
C SER A 33 2.76 2.20 -9.61
N VAL A 34 1.58 1.59 -9.47
CA VAL A 34 1.26 0.22 -9.89
C VAL A 34 -0.08 0.19 -10.61
N ASP A 35 -0.24 -0.75 -11.53
CA ASP A 35 -1.50 -0.90 -12.25
C ASP A 35 -2.63 -1.31 -11.31
N LYS A 36 -3.79 -0.68 -11.49
CA LYS A 36 -5.01 -0.97 -10.71
C LYS A 36 -5.36 -2.46 -10.69
N SER A 37 -5.16 -3.16 -11.81
CA SER A 37 -5.43 -4.61 -11.92
C SER A 37 -4.63 -5.46 -10.92
N GLN A 38 -3.44 -5.00 -10.51
CA GLN A 38 -2.62 -5.68 -9.51
C GLN A 38 -3.12 -5.43 -8.08
N LEU A 39 -3.77 -4.28 -7.85
CA LEU A 39 -4.33 -3.91 -6.56
C LEU A 39 -5.73 -4.48 -6.32
N GLU A 40 -6.53 -4.71 -7.37
CA GLU A 40 -7.86 -5.34 -7.28
C GLU A 40 -7.83 -6.71 -6.58
N ILE A 41 -6.70 -7.44 -6.69
CA ILE A 41 -6.48 -8.72 -6.02
C ILE A 41 -6.44 -8.55 -4.49
N PHE A 42 -6.10 -7.35 -4.01
CA PHE A 42 -5.92 -7.00 -2.61
C PHE A 42 -6.96 -5.98 -2.10
N LYS A 43 -8.08 -5.79 -2.81
CA LYS A 43 -9.12 -4.80 -2.47
C LYS A 43 -9.70 -4.94 -1.06
N ASP A 44 -9.66 -6.14 -0.49
CA ASP A 44 -10.17 -6.46 0.86
C ASP A 44 -9.10 -6.25 1.95
N LEU A 45 -7.86 -5.92 1.56
CA LEU A 45 -6.76 -5.63 2.48
C LEU A 45 -6.61 -4.13 2.67
N LYS A 46 -6.07 -3.74 3.83
CA LYS A 46 -5.72 -2.35 4.09
C LYS A 46 -4.50 -1.95 3.27
N ILE A 47 -4.60 -0.84 2.54
CA ILE A 47 -3.54 -0.27 1.72
C ILE A 47 -2.93 0.92 2.47
N ASN A 48 -1.64 0.85 2.72
CA ASN A 48 -0.86 1.96 3.28
C ASN A 48 -0.03 2.58 2.16
N VAL A 49 -0.24 3.87 1.91
CA VAL A 49 0.48 4.63 0.89
C VAL A 49 1.55 5.47 1.58
N ASP A 50 2.76 5.48 1.03
CA ASP A 50 3.82 6.34 1.53
C ASP A 50 3.56 7.80 1.15
N GLY A 51 3.41 8.68 2.14
CA GLY A 51 3.20 10.11 1.92
C GLY A 51 4.41 10.83 1.32
N TYR A 52 5.59 10.21 1.31
CA TYR A 52 6.81 10.71 0.67
C TYR A 52 7.12 10.01 -0.66
N SER A 53 6.30 9.05 -1.08
CA SER A 53 6.49 8.41 -2.39
C SER A 53 6.14 9.35 -3.53
N ASP A 54 6.81 9.15 -4.66
CA ASP A 54 6.53 9.82 -5.92
C ASP A 54 5.34 9.13 -6.63
N LEU A 55 4.22 9.01 -5.90
CA LEU A 55 2.98 8.45 -6.41
C LEU A 55 2.18 9.55 -7.10
N ASP A 56 1.82 9.32 -8.35
CA ASP A 56 0.99 10.26 -9.10
C ASP A 56 -0.40 10.39 -8.46
N LEU A 57 -0.91 11.63 -8.42
CA LEU A 57 -2.23 11.93 -7.85
C LEU A 57 -3.35 11.16 -8.57
N GLU A 58 -3.21 10.97 -9.88
CA GLU A 58 -4.15 10.18 -10.67
C GLU A 58 -4.17 8.71 -10.22
N ASP A 59 -3.00 8.11 -10.00
CA ASP A 59 -2.90 6.75 -9.50
C ASP A 59 -3.51 6.63 -8.11
N PHE A 60 -3.23 7.59 -7.22
CA PHE A 60 -3.83 7.65 -5.89
C PHE A 60 -5.37 7.69 -5.93
N LEU A 61 -5.94 8.54 -6.79
CA LEU A 61 -7.40 8.64 -6.95
C LEU A 61 -7.99 7.38 -7.60
N ASN A 62 -7.25 6.74 -8.50
CA ASN A 62 -7.64 5.52 -9.20
C ASN A 62 -7.47 4.24 -8.37
N LEU A 63 -6.87 4.30 -7.17
CA LEU A 63 -6.84 3.20 -6.19
C LEU A 63 -8.23 2.65 -5.84
N GLY A 64 -9.31 3.33 -6.24
CA GLY A 64 -10.66 2.79 -6.14
C GLY A 64 -11.14 2.76 -4.70
N VAL A 65 -10.89 3.86 -3.97
CA VAL A 65 -11.29 4.04 -2.57
C VAL A 65 -12.81 4.23 -2.50
N THR A 66 -13.58 3.17 -2.75
CA THR A 66 -15.03 3.16 -2.50
C THR A 66 -15.35 3.02 -1.01
N ASP A 67 -14.43 2.47 -0.20
CA ASP A 67 -14.50 2.46 1.25
C ASP A 67 -13.36 3.30 1.85
N LYS A 68 -13.73 4.46 2.43
CA LYS A 68 -12.80 5.46 3.00
C LYS A 68 -11.86 4.92 4.08
N ASP A 69 -12.15 3.75 4.66
CA ASP A 69 -11.38 3.18 5.78
C ASP A 69 -10.25 2.22 5.36
N ASN A 70 -10.20 1.80 4.09
CA ASN A 70 -9.21 0.81 3.63
C ASN A 70 -7.89 1.43 3.12
N VAL A 71 -7.83 2.74 2.93
CA VAL A 71 -6.62 3.43 2.48
C VAL A 71 -6.10 4.40 3.55
N SER A 72 -4.85 4.23 3.94
CA SER A 72 -4.18 5.10 4.91
C SER A 72 -2.91 5.68 4.29
N VAL A 73 -2.76 7.00 4.34
CA VAL A 73 -1.50 7.65 3.99
C VAL A 73 -0.61 7.68 5.23
N VAL A 74 0.62 7.20 5.10
CA VAL A 74 1.59 7.07 6.17
C VAL A 74 2.79 7.97 5.87
N TYR A 75 3.08 8.89 6.78
CA TYR A 75 4.29 9.72 6.78
C TYR A 75 5.33 9.12 7.72
#